data_AF-A0A437A2G4-F1
#
_entry.id   AF-A0A437A2G4-F1
#
_cell.length_a   1.000
_cell.length_b   1.000
_cell.length_c   1.000
_cell.angle_alpha   90.00
_cell.angle_beta   90.00
_cell.angle_gamma   90.00
#
_symmetry.space_group_name_H-M   'P 1'
#
loop_
_entity.id
_entity.type
_entity.pdbx_description
1 polymer ?
#
loop_
_entity_poly.entity_id
_entity_poly.type
_entity_poly.pdbx_seq_one_letter_code
_entity_poly.pdbx_strand_id
1 'polypeptide(L)'
;MYLWICLRLFQAIDAHSGYDFPWSLHHFIPFWAGAAHHDVHHEKFIGNYASSFRWWDYVLDTEAGPEAQQRRRDKKRAERDAKAIREQQKLSMESMGRDAAVMGSQIALEKKTS
;
A
#
# COMPACT_ATOMS: atom_id res chain seq x y z
N MET A 1 -18.44 -21.10 27.09
CA MET A 1 -17.01 -20.89 27.43
C MET A 1 -16.11 -21.98 26.87
N TYR A 2 -16.25 -23.25 27.27
CA TYR A 2 -15.36 -24.32 26.80
C TYR A 2 -15.37 -24.55 25.28
N LEU A 3 -16.53 -24.49 24.64
CA LEU A 3 -16.62 -24.60 23.18
C LEU A 3 -15.76 -23.54 22.46
N TRP A 4 -15.84 -22.29 22.91
CA TRP A 4 -15.03 -21.20 22.36
C TRP A 4 -13.53 -21.43 22.55
N ILE A 5 -13.13 -21.89 23.74
CA ILE A 5 -11.73 -22.20 24.05
C ILE A 5 -11.22 -23.33 23.15
N CYS A 6 -11.99 -24.40 22.97
CA CYS A 6 -11.63 -25.49 22.07
C CYS A 6 -11.46 -24.98 20.63
N LEU A 7 -12.40 -24.19 20.11
CA LEU A 7 -12.31 -23.61 18.77
C LEU A 7 -11.07 -22.74 18.59
N ARG A 8 -10.73 -21.92 19.60
CA ARG A 8 -9.52 -21.08 19.58
C ARG A 8 -8.23 -21.88 19.65
N LEU A 9 -8.21 -22.99 20.40
CA LEU A 9 -7.08 -23.91 20.44
C LEU A 9 -6.88 -24.62 19.10
N PHE A 10 -7.96 -25.11 18.48
CA PHE A 10 -7.88 -25.71 17.14
C PHE A 10 -7.33 -24.72 16.12
N GLN A 11 -7.80 -23.49 16.11
CA GLN A 11 -7.27 -22.46 15.23
C GLN A 11 -5.79 -22.15 15.52
N ALA A 12 -5.39 -22.10 16.79
CA ALA A 12 -4.00 -21.85 17.15
C ALA A 12 -3.08 -22.97 16.62
N ILE A 13 -3.50 -24.23 16.75
CA ILE A 13 -2.77 -25.38 16.22
C ILE A 13 -2.73 -25.35 14.69
N ASP A 14 -3.86 -25.09 14.03
CA ASP A 14 -3.97 -24.98 12.57
C ASP A 14 -3.04 -23.88 12.00
N ALA A 15 -2.90 -22.77 12.71
CA ALA A 15 -2.08 -21.63 12.31
C ALA A 15 -0.59 -21.74 12.68
N HIS A 16 -0.23 -22.48 13.73
CA HIS A 16 1.14 -22.47 14.28
C HIS A 16 1.79 -23.86 14.36
N SER A 17 1.12 -24.92 13.87
CA SER A 17 1.73 -26.24 13.79
C SER A 17 2.83 -26.32 12.72
N GLY A 18 2.84 -25.39 11.76
CA GLY A 18 3.72 -25.43 10.58
C GLY A 18 3.32 -26.50 9.55
N TYR A 19 2.19 -27.19 9.76
CA TYR A 19 1.68 -28.22 8.87
C TYR A 19 0.37 -27.77 8.22
N ASP A 20 0.25 -28.01 6.92
CA ASP A 20 -1.01 -27.84 6.19
C ASP A 20 -1.76 -29.18 6.21
N PHE A 21 -2.62 -29.34 7.21
CA PHE A 21 -3.42 -30.56 7.36
C PHE A 21 -4.51 -30.63 6.28
N PRO A 22 -4.86 -31.81 5.73
CA PRO A 22 -5.88 -31.92 4.69
C PRO A 22 -7.30 -31.53 5.16
N TRP A 23 -7.52 -31.40 6.47
CA TRP A 23 -8.75 -30.89 7.07
C TRP A 23 -8.62 -29.45 7.61
N SER A 24 -7.56 -28.73 7.26
CA SER A 24 -7.42 -27.31 7.60
C SER A 24 -8.57 -26.50 7.02
N LEU A 25 -9.08 -25.54 7.80
CA LEU A 25 -10.20 -24.69 7.39
C LEU A 25 -9.86 -23.83 6.17
N HIS A 26 -8.58 -23.54 5.94
CA HIS A 26 -8.08 -22.85 4.75
C HIS A 26 -8.39 -23.61 3.44
N HIS A 27 -8.47 -24.94 3.46
CA HIS A 27 -8.83 -25.71 2.26
C HIS A 27 -10.30 -25.57 1.88
N PHE A 28 -11.19 -25.33 2.85
CA PHE A 28 -12.62 -25.18 2.62
C PHE A 28 -13.06 -23.73 2.46
N ILE A 29 -12.32 -22.80 3.09
CA ILE A 29 -12.65 -21.38 3.17
C ILE A 29 -11.48 -20.59 2.60
N PRO A 30 -11.59 -20.04 1.37
CA PRO A 30 -10.45 -19.47 0.65
C PRO A 30 -9.86 -18.20 1.29
N PHE A 31 -10.60 -17.56 2.19
CA PHE A 31 -10.15 -16.39 2.95
C PHE A 31 -9.71 -16.71 4.38
N TRP A 32 -9.65 -17.98 4.76
CA TRP A 32 -9.15 -18.40 6.06
C TRP A 32 -7.63 -18.42 6.07
N ALA A 33 -7.05 -17.94 7.17
CA ALA A 33 -5.61 -17.90 7.40
C ALA A 33 -5.16 -19.25 7.97
N GLY A 34 -4.43 -20.03 7.17
CA GLY A 34 -3.75 -21.25 7.61
C GLY A 34 -2.29 -21.02 8.02
N ALA A 35 -1.56 -22.11 8.28
CA ALA A 35 -0.15 -22.09 8.70
C ALA A 35 0.74 -21.20 7.82
N ALA A 36 0.65 -21.33 6.49
CA ALA A 36 1.46 -20.54 5.57
C ALA A 36 1.27 -19.01 5.71
N HIS A 37 0.08 -18.54 6.09
CA HIS A 37 -0.16 -17.10 6.30
C HIS A 37 0.60 -16.57 7.52
N HIS A 38 0.62 -17.38 8.59
CA HIS A 38 1.29 -17.10 9.86
C HIS A 38 2.80 -17.34 9.79
N ASP A 39 3.24 -18.33 9.04
CA ASP A 39 4.67 -18.57 8.81
C ASP A 39 5.31 -17.36 8.15
N VAL A 40 4.64 -16.74 7.17
CA VAL A 40 5.11 -15.49 6.54
C VAL A 40 5.13 -14.32 7.53
N HIS A 41 4.17 -14.27 8.47
CA HIS A 41 4.19 -13.28 9.56
C HIS A 41 5.43 -13.47 10.44
N HIS A 42 5.73 -14.70 10.84
CA HIS A 42 6.92 -15.01 11.64
C HIS A 42 8.24 -14.87 10.87
N GLU A 43 8.25 -15.05 9.56
CA GLU A 43 9.43 -14.86 8.73
C GLU A 43 9.79 -13.38 8.60
N LYS A 44 8.80 -12.53 8.30
CA LYS A 44 9.01 -11.13 7.93
C LYS A 44 8.75 -10.15 9.07
N PHE A 45 8.04 -10.58 10.11
CA PHE A 45 7.56 -9.78 11.24
C PHE A 45 6.80 -8.49 10.86
N ILE A 46 6.39 -8.38 9.60
CA ILE A 46 5.79 -7.18 9.00
C ILE A 46 4.61 -7.62 8.14
N GLY A 47 3.39 -7.39 8.66
CA GLY A 47 2.14 -7.74 8.01
C GLY A 47 1.60 -9.12 8.37
N ASN A 48 0.48 -9.52 7.73
CA ASN A 48 -0.25 -10.76 8.02
C ASN A 48 -0.62 -10.90 9.51
N TYR A 49 -1.22 -9.89 10.11
CA TYR A 49 -1.56 -9.88 11.53
C TYR A 49 -2.81 -10.67 11.87
N ALA A 50 -3.67 -10.93 10.88
CA ALA A 50 -4.96 -11.57 11.13
C ALA A 50 -4.78 -13.07 11.32
N SER A 51 -5.24 -13.57 12.47
CA SER A 51 -5.01 -14.97 12.82
C SER A 51 -5.95 -15.98 12.16
N SER A 52 -7.14 -15.55 11.73
CA SER A 52 -8.18 -16.44 11.21
C SER A 52 -8.66 -16.04 9.82
N PHE A 53 -8.82 -14.74 9.56
CA PHE A 53 -9.40 -14.26 8.30
C PHE A 53 -8.43 -13.30 7.60
N ARG A 54 -7.93 -13.72 6.43
CA ARG A 54 -6.97 -12.97 5.61
C ARG A 54 -7.51 -11.62 5.13
N TRP A 55 -8.83 -11.51 4.96
CA TRP A 55 -9.47 -10.29 4.48
C TRP A 55 -9.25 -9.07 5.37
N TRP A 56 -8.90 -9.25 6.65
CA TRP A 56 -8.62 -8.16 7.56
C TRP A 56 -7.28 -7.54 7.19
N ASP A 57 -6.31 -8.37 6.82
CA ASP A 57 -5.04 -7.89 6.28
C ASP A 57 -5.23 -7.21 4.91
N TYR A 58 -6.17 -7.69 4.09
CA TYR A 58 -6.52 -7.02 2.83
C TYR A 58 -7.14 -5.63 3.05
N VAL A 59 -8.18 -5.55 3.89
CA VAL A 59 -8.93 -4.30 4.14
C VAL A 59 -8.07 -3.24 4.82
N LEU A 60 -7.19 -3.66 5.73
CA LEU A 60 -6.26 -2.76 6.43
C LEU A 60 -4.95 -2.54 5.66
N ASP A 61 -4.81 -3.14 4.49
CA ASP A 61 -3.60 -3.13 3.65
C ASP A 61 -2.34 -3.55 4.44
N THR A 62 -2.45 -4.57 5.30
CA THR A 62 -1.37 -5.15 6.12
C THR A 62 -0.82 -6.49 5.62
N GLU A 63 -1.14 -6.93 4.39
CA GLU A 63 -0.59 -8.18 3.85
C GLU A 63 0.95 -8.17 3.67
N ALA A 64 1.61 -9.30 3.96
CA ALA A 64 3.06 -9.49 3.96
C ALA A 64 3.63 -10.19 2.69
N GLY A 65 2.79 -10.39 1.67
CA GLY A 65 3.12 -11.10 0.44
C GLY A 65 3.98 -10.30 -0.56
N PRO A 66 4.71 -10.97 -1.48
CA PRO A 66 5.48 -10.30 -2.53
C PRO A 66 4.58 -9.41 -3.41
N GLU A 67 3.36 -9.85 -3.72
CA GLU A 67 2.37 -9.05 -4.45
C GLU A 67 1.96 -7.79 -3.69
N ALA A 68 1.70 -7.89 -2.38
CA ALA A 68 1.36 -6.75 -1.54
C ALA A 68 2.53 -5.74 -1.45
N GLN A 69 3.76 -6.24 -1.34
CA GLN A 69 4.96 -5.40 -1.38
C GLN A 69 5.11 -4.68 -2.73
N GLN A 70 4.86 -5.40 -3.83
CA GLN A 70 4.89 -4.82 -5.18
C GLN A 70 3.82 -3.74 -5.34
N ARG A 71 2.57 -4.01 -4.96
CA ARG A 71 1.47 -3.02 -4.94
C ARG A 71 1.85 -1.75 -4.18
N ARG A 72 2.46 -1.89 -2.99
CA ARG A 72 2.91 -0.75 -2.18
C ARG A 72 4.05 0.03 -2.85
N ARG A 73 4.99 -0.66 -3.49
CA ARG A 73 6.09 -0.03 -4.25
C ARG A 73 5.55 0.73 -5.45
N ASP A 74 4.63 0.14 -6.20
CA ASP A 74 4.02 0.75 -7.38
C ASP A 74 3.19 1.98 -7.00
N LYS A 75 2.41 1.89 -5.91
CA LYS A 75 1.68 3.04 -5.36
C LYS A 75 2.62 4.19 -4.98
N LYS A 76 3.70 3.91 -4.25
CA LYS A 76 4.71 4.93 -3.88
C LYS A 76 5.39 5.54 -5.10
N ARG A 77 5.69 4.74 -6.12
CA ARG A 77 6.26 5.23 -7.39
C ARG A 77 5.28 6.15 -8.09
N ALA A 78 4.02 5.75 -8.23
CA ALA A 78 2.98 6.57 -8.85
C ALA A 78 2.78 7.90 -8.11
N GLU A 79 2.77 7.89 -6.77
CA GLU A 79 2.68 9.10 -5.95
C GLU A 79 3.87 10.04 -6.16
N ARG A 80 5.09 9.49 -6.23
CA ARG A 80 6.31 10.28 -6.49
C ARG A 80 6.28 10.88 -7.89
N ASP A 81 5.94 10.08 -8.89
CA ASP A 81 5.92 10.51 -10.29
C ASP A 81 4.82 11.57 -10.49
N ALA A 82 3.64 11.42 -9.87
CA ALA A 82 2.59 12.44 -9.85
C ALA A 82 3.03 13.74 -9.15
N LYS A 83 3.77 13.64 -8.04
CA LYS A 83 4.34 14.80 -7.35
C LYS A 83 5.35 15.54 -8.25
N ALA A 84 6.23 14.80 -8.92
CA ALA A 84 7.22 15.37 -9.83
C ALA A 84 6.56 16.10 -11.01
N ILE A 85 5.53 15.51 -11.62
CA ILE A 85 4.76 16.16 -12.70
C ILE A 85 4.12 17.44 -12.20
N ARG A 86 3.49 17.42 -11.01
CA ARG A 86 2.86 18.60 -10.42
C ARG A 86 3.86 19.71 -10.13
N GLU A 87 5.05 19.36 -9.67
CA GLU A 87 6.14 20.31 -9.39
C GLU A 87 6.70 20.91 -10.69
N GLN A 88 6.89 20.09 -11.72
CA GLN A 88 7.29 20.55 -13.05
C GLN A 88 6.25 21.48 -13.68
N GLN A 89 4.96 21.16 -13.55
CA GLN A 89 3.85 22.02 -14.00
C GLN A 89 3.86 23.36 -13.26
N LYS A 90 4.09 23.34 -11.93
CA LYS A 90 4.17 24.57 -11.13
C LYS A 90 5.33 25.46 -11.56
N LEU A 91 6.52 24.89 -11.75
CA LEU A 91 7.71 25.61 -12.23
C LEU A 91 7.51 26.21 -13.62
N SER A 92 6.87 25.47 -14.53
CA SER A 92 6.52 25.96 -15.86
C SER A 92 5.53 27.12 -15.82
N MET A 93 4.55 27.09 -14.92
CA MET A 93 3.60 28.21 -14.74
C MET A 93 4.30 29.44 -14.15
N GLU A 94 5.20 29.25 -13.20
CA GLU A 94 5.99 30.33 -12.58
C GLU A 94 6.98 30.97 -13.56
N SER A 95 7.58 30.21 -14.49
CA SER A 95 8.42 30.79 -15.55
C SER A 95 7.59 31.60 -16.54
N MET A 96 6.46 31.06 -17.03
CA MET A 96 5.56 31.77 -17.93
C MET A 96 5.04 33.09 -17.33
N GLY A 97 4.71 33.10 -16.04
CA GLY A 97 4.28 34.32 -15.34
C GLY A 97 5.39 35.38 -15.27
N ARG A 98 6.64 34.96 -15.03
CA ARG A 98 7.81 35.87 -15.04
C ARG A 98 8.07 36.42 -16.43
N ASP A 99 8.02 35.59 -17.47
CA ASP A 99 8.25 35.99 -18.85
C ASP A 99 7.18 37.01 -19.32
N ALA A 100 5.92 36.77 -18.97
CA ALA A 100 4.83 37.72 -19.26
C ALA A 100 5.03 39.08 -18.56
N ALA A 101 5.51 39.09 -17.31
CA ALA A 101 5.81 40.32 -16.59
C ALA A 101 6.99 41.10 -17.20
N VAL A 102 8.05 40.40 -17.63
CA VAL A 102 9.19 41.01 -18.32
C VAL A 102 8.73 41.63 -19.64
N MET A 103 7.98 40.89 -20.45
CA MET A 103 7.50 41.36 -21.75
C MET A 103 6.58 42.58 -21.60
N GLY A 104 5.69 42.58 -20.60
CA GLY A 104 4.86 43.75 -20.27
C GLY A 104 5.68 44.99 -19.89
N SER A 105 6.77 44.82 -19.14
CA SER A 105 7.66 45.92 -18.77
C SER A 105 8.42 46.50 -19.97
N GLN A 106 8.87 45.65 -20.90
CA GLN A 106 9.55 46.07 -22.13
C GLN A 106 8.63 46.89 -23.04
N ILE A 107 7.40 46.41 -23.25
CA ILE A 107 6.38 47.13 -24.04
C ILE A 107 6.07 48.49 -23.41
N ALA A 108 5.95 48.56 -22.08
CA ALA A 108 5.68 49.82 -21.38
C ALA A 108 6.84 50.83 -21.53
N LEU A 109 8.09 50.35 -21.52
CA LEU A 109 9.28 51.17 -21.76
C LEU A 109 9.33 51.70 -23.19
N GLU A 110 9.08 50.84 -24.18
CA GLU A 110 9.12 51.18 -25.61
C GLU A 110 8.06 52.24 -25.98
N LYS A 111 6.87 52.15 -25.37
CA LYS A 111 5.82 53.18 -25.51
C LYS A 111 6.16 54.52 -24.86
N LYS A 112 7.07 54.56 -23.89
CA LYS A 112 7.48 55.80 -23.21
C LYS A 112 8.61 56.52 -23.95
N THR A 113 9.33 55.81 -24.81
CA THR A 113 10.44 56.32 -25.62
C THR A 113 10.05 56.70 -27.06
N SER A 114 8.82 56.41 -27.47
CA SER A 114 8.19 56.89 -28.72
C SER A 114 7.36 58.13 -28.47
#